data_AF-A0A067NG63-F1
#
_entry.id   AF-A0A067NG63-F1
#
_cell.length_a   1.000
_cell.length_b   1.000
_cell.length_c   1.000
_cell.angle_alpha   90.00
_cell.angle_beta   90.00
_cell.angle_gamma   90.00
#
_symmetry.space_group_name_H-M   'P 1'
#
loop_
_entity.id
_entity.type
_entity.pdbx_description
1 polymer ?
#
loop_
_entity_poly.entity_id
_entity_poly.type
_entity_poly.pdbx_seq_one_letter_code
_entity_poly.pdbx_strand_id
1 'polypeptide(L)'
;MENLYEIHFGTGMYDPNPHPLHKPIEIFASQMLPYFNKAFDEHEPKEFFNVAFPLFDDRFPTATPRQKKFWSMCLILLDGALHSGMFSLPPYMGNWRDEITLEADRRRRRVEWEKRGLGVAPIEHQYIVAFEDDTAAATPHTQT
;
A
#
# COMPACT_ATOMS: atom_id res chain seq x y z
N MET A 1 7.75 17.50 13.54
CA MET A 1 7.84 16.48 12.48
C MET A 1 6.43 16.01 12.25
N GLU A 2 5.81 16.40 11.14
CA GLU A 2 4.51 15.84 10.75
C GLU A 2 4.70 14.34 10.51
N ASN A 3 3.82 13.53 11.10
CA ASN A 3 3.83 12.10 10.85
C ASN A 3 3.50 11.89 9.37
N LEU A 4 4.21 11.01 8.66
CA LEU A 4 3.93 10.64 7.26
C LEU A 4 2.44 10.31 7.01
N TYR A 5 1.73 9.89 8.06
CA TYR A 5 0.31 9.53 8.07
C TYR A 5 -0.67 10.72 8.01
N GLU A 6 -0.19 11.96 8.17
CA GLU A 6 -1.01 13.19 8.21
C GLU A 6 -0.91 14.04 6.94
N ILE A 7 -0.15 13.62 5.92
CA ILE A 7 -0.09 14.33 4.65
C ILE A 7 -1.38 14.05 3.86
N HIS A 8 -2.40 14.86 4.13
CA HIS A 8 -3.64 14.89 3.37
C HIS A 8 -3.40 15.66 2.07
N PHE A 9 -3.46 14.96 0.93
CA PHE A 9 -3.57 15.61 -0.39
C PHE A 9 -4.99 16.13 -0.54
N GLY A 10 -5.33 17.17 0.23
CA GLY A 10 -6.50 17.98 -0.04
C GLY A 10 -6.32 18.53 -1.45
N THR A 11 -7.08 18.00 -2.41
CA THR A 11 -7.05 18.41 -3.83
C THR A 11 -7.55 19.84 -4.05
N GLY A 12 -7.63 20.66 -3.01
CA GLY A 12 -8.25 21.99 -3.05
C GLY A 12 -9.76 21.97 -3.31
N MET A 13 -10.35 20.80 -3.51
CA MET A 13 -11.77 20.59 -3.76
C MET A 13 -12.33 19.85 -2.56
N TYR A 14 -13.03 20.56 -1.68
CA TYR A 14 -13.84 19.95 -0.64
C TYR A 14 -14.86 19.04 -1.34
N ASP A 15 -14.63 17.73 -1.31
CA ASP A 15 -15.63 16.74 -1.68
C ASP A 15 -16.47 16.48 -0.41
N PRO A 16 -17.72 16.95 -0.34
CA PRO A 16 -18.57 16.72 0.83
C PRO A 16 -18.90 15.24 1.04
N ASN A 17 -18.70 14.39 0.04
CA ASN A 17 -18.94 12.94 0.11
C ASN A 17 -17.77 12.17 -0.52
N PRO A 18 -16.59 12.15 0.11
CA PRO A 18 -15.46 11.40 -0.41
C PRO A 18 -15.80 9.91 -0.44
N HIS A 19 -15.42 9.24 -1.51
CA HIS A 19 -15.60 7.79 -1.63
C HIS A 19 -14.91 7.09 -0.44
N PRO A 20 -15.52 6.07 0.18
CA PRO A 20 -14.99 5.45 1.41
C PRO A 20 -13.57 4.87 1.24
N LEU A 21 -13.19 4.50 0.02
CA LEU A 21 -11.84 4.01 -0.30
C LEU A 21 -10.77 5.10 -0.45
N HIS A 22 -11.11 6.40 -0.55
CA HIS A 22 -10.09 7.43 -0.80
C HIS A 22 -9.06 7.48 0.34
N LYS A 23 -9.51 7.55 1.60
CA LYS A 23 -8.59 7.65 2.74
C LYS A 23 -7.70 6.40 2.91
N PRO A 24 -8.22 5.15 2.83
CA PRO A 24 -7.38 3.95 2.80
C PRO A 24 -6.36 3.95 1.66
N ILE A 25 -6.74 4.44 0.47
CA ILE A 25 -5.86 4.52 -0.69
C ILE A 25 -4.73 5.54 -0.48
N GLU A 26 -5.02 6.71 0.10
CA GLU A 26 -4.00 7.71 0.45
C GLU A 26 -2.98 7.16 1.46
N ILE A 27 -3.47 6.43 2.47
CA ILE A 27 -2.61 5.76 3.45
C ILE A 27 -1.72 4.74 2.74
N PHE A 28 -2.29 3.93 1.85
CA PHE A 28 -1.50 2.96 1.09
C PHE A 28 -0.48 3.63 0.16
N ALA A 29 -0.82 4.74 -0.50
CA ALA A 29 0.13 5.53 -1.27
C ALA A 29 1.30 6.03 -0.41
N SER A 30 1.01 6.55 0.79
CA SER A 30 2.03 7.03 1.73
C SER A 30 2.95 5.89 2.21
N GLN A 31 2.40 4.69 2.47
CA GLN A 31 3.17 3.50 2.80
C GLN A 31 4.09 3.05 1.66
N MET A 32 3.65 3.22 0.42
CA MET A 32 4.39 2.79 -0.78
C MET A 32 5.40 3.83 -1.27
N LEU A 33 5.32 5.07 -0.80
CA LEU A 33 6.14 6.19 -1.26
C LEU A 33 7.65 5.94 -1.18
N PRO A 34 8.23 5.40 -0.08
CA PRO A 34 9.68 5.18 -0.02
C PRO A 34 10.19 4.25 -1.13
N TYR A 35 9.39 3.23 -1.47
CA TYR A 35 9.72 2.28 -2.54
C TYR A 35 9.54 2.90 -3.92
N PHE A 36 8.49 3.71 -4.10
CA PHE A 36 8.27 4.44 -5.35
C PHE A 36 9.38 5.45 -5.62
N ASN A 37 9.77 6.22 -4.60
CA ASN A 37 10.86 7.18 -4.70
C ASN A 37 12.19 6.49 -5.05
N LYS A 38 12.48 5.35 -4.41
CA LYS A 38 13.66 4.54 -4.76
C LYS A 38 13.62 4.04 -6.21
N ALA A 39 12.48 3.52 -6.66
CA ALA A 39 12.32 3.08 -8.05
C ALA A 39 12.42 4.25 -9.03
N PHE A 40 11.98 5.45 -8.64
CA PHE A 40 12.13 6.67 -9.44
C PHE A 40 13.60 7.07 -9.59
N ASP A 41 14.36 7.06 -8.50
CA ASP A 41 15.82 7.30 -8.50
C ASP A 41 16.59 6.29 -9.36
N GLU A 42 16.09 5.05 -9.43
CA GLU A 42 16.66 3.97 -10.27
C GLU A 42 16.17 4.01 -11.73
N HIS A 43 15.31 4.97 -12.09
CA HIS A 43 14.67 5.10 -13.40
C HIS A 43 13.75 3.92 -13.79
N GLU A 44 13.12 3.30 -12.80
CA GLU A 44 12.25 2.12 -12.93
C GLU A 44 10.80 2.35 -12.42
N PRO A 45 10.17 3.53 -12.63
CA PRO A 45 8.84 3.79 -12.08
C PRO A 45 7.76 2.91 -12.71
N LYS A 46 7.97 2.43 -13.95
CA LYS A 46 7.02 1.54 -14.63
C LYS A 46 7.04 0.14 -14.02
N GLU A 47 8.23 -0.38 -13.77
CA GLU A 47 8.47 -1.67 -13.12
C GLU A 47 7.88 -1.66 -11.71
N PHE A 48 8.03 -0.56 -10.99
CA PHE A 48 7.36 -0.36 -9.71
C PHE A 48 5.85 -0.59 -9.82
N PHE A 49 5.16 0.10 -10.75
CA PHE A 49 3.71 -0.05 -10.88
C PHE A 49 3.28 -1.46 -11.30
N ASN A 50 4.06 -2.13 -12.16
CA ASN A 50 3.79 -3.52 -12.55
C ASN A 50 3.77 -4.46 -11.34
N VAL A 51 4.68 -4.25 -10.39
CA VAL A 51 4.77 -5.08 -9.18
C VAL A 51 3.79 -4.61 -8.09
N ALA A 52 3.53 -3.31 -7.99
CA ALA A 52 2.68 -2.74 -6.95
C ALA A 52 1.17 -2.82 -7.24
N PHE A 53 0.74 -2.93 -8.50
CA PHE A 53 -0.69 -3.10 -8.82
C PHE A 53 -1.32 -4.37 -8.23
N PRO A 54 -0.66 -5.56 -8.27
CA PRO A 54 -1.13 -6.73 -7.54
C PRO A 54 -1.38 -6.48 -6.05
N LEU A 55 -0.52 -5.71 -5.37
CA LEU A 55 -0.69 -5.36 -3.95
C LEU A 55 -1.91 -4.46 -3.75
N PHE A 56 -2.14 -3.52 -4.67
CA PHE A 56 -3.34 -2.69 -4.66
C PHE A 56 -4.61 -3.53 -4.79
N ASP A 57 -4.63 -4.47 -5.73
CA ASP A 57 -5.80 -5.33 -5.98
C ASP A 57 -6.07 -6.27 -4.80
N ASP A 58 -5.03 -6.78 -4.15
CA ASP A 58 -5.15 -7.60 -2.93
C ASP A 58 -5.73 -6.81 -1.74
N ARG A 59 -5.38 -5.52 -1.61
CA ARG A 59 -5.88 -4.67 -0.52
C ARG A 59 -7.27 -4.11 -0.79
N PHE A 60 -7.63 -3.87 -2.05
CA PHE A 60 -8.86 -3.20 -2.46
C PHE A 60 -9.58 -3.94 -3.60
N PRO A 61 -10.07 -5.17 -3.39
CA PRO A 61 -10.65 -5.98 -4.46
C PRO A 61 -11.91 -5.38 -5.10
N THR A 62 -12.59 -4.47 -4.40
CA THR A 62 -13.78 -3.77 -4.89
C THR A 62 -13.45 -2.40 -5.49
N ALA A 63 -12.19 -2.00 -5.56
CA ALA A 63 -11.78 -0.74 -6.16
C ALA A 63 -12.01 -0.77 -7.67
N THR A 64 -12.61 0.30 -8.20
CA THR A 64 -12.76 0.45 -9.64
C THR A 64 -11.44 0.94 -10.27
N PRO A 65 -11.30 0.90 -11.60
CA PRO A 65 -10.16 1.49 -12.30
C PRO A 65 -9.93 2.97 -11.95
N ARG A 66 -10.99 3.72 -11.59
CA ARG A 66 -10.88 5.11 -11.14
C ARG A 66 -10.13 5.22 -9.81
N GLN A 67 -10.40 4.32 -8.85
CA GLN A 67 -9.70 4.30 -7.56
C GLN A 67 -8.24 3.85 -7.72
N LYS A 68 -7.98 2.87 -8.60
CA LYS A 68 -6.60 2.48 -8.94
C LYS A 68 -5.81 3.66 -9.55
N LYS A 69 -6.43 4.41 -10.47
CA LYS A 69 -5.84 5.64 -11.01
C LYS A 69 -5.62 6.71 -9.92
N PHE A 70 -6.58 6.86 -9.01
CA PHE A 70 -6.45 7.78 -7.87
C PHE A 70 -5.24 7.46 -7.02
N TRP A 71 -5.01 6.19 -6.69
CA TRP A 71 -3.82 5.75 -5.96
C TRP A 71 -2.51 6.13 -6.67
N SER A 72 -2.39 5.85 -7.97
CA SER A 72 -1.20 6.24 -8.74
C SER A 72 -0.98 7.75 -8.74
N MET A 73 -2.06 8.55 -8.82
CA MET A 73 -1.95 10.01 -8.72
C MET A 73 -1.49 10.46 -7.32
N CYS A 74 -2.02 9.85 -6.24
CA CYS A 74 -1.55 10.15 -4.89
C CYS A 74 -0.05 9.90 -4.73
N LEU A 75 0.47 8.78 -5.25
CA LEU A 75 1.91 8.49 -5.23
C LEU A 75 2.75 9.54 -5.96
N ILE A 76 2.32 9.95 -7.16
CA ILE A 76 3.01 10.97 -7.94
C ILE A 76 2.99 12.34 -7.23
N LEU A 77 1.86 12.71 -6.62
CA LEU A 77 1.74 13.97 -5.88
C LEU A 77 2.59 13.96 -4.61
N LEU A 78 2.60 12.83 -3.88
CA LEU A 78 3.49 12.61 -2.73
C LEU A 78 4.95 12.76 -3.11
N ASP A 79 5.37 12.12 -4.21
CA ASP A 79 6.73 12.20 -4.70
C ASP A 79 7.11 13.61 -5.16
N GLY A 80 6.20 14.33 -5.83
CA GLY A 80 6.42 15.74 -6.17
C GLY A 80 6.55 16.65 -4.94
N ALA A 81 5.75 16.41 -3.90
CA ALA A 81 5.84 17.13 -2.63
C ALA A 81 7.16 16.81 -1.87
N LEU A 82 7.63 15.57 -1.95
CA LEU A 82 8.95 15.16 -1.45
C LEU A 82 10.09 15.90 -2.18
N HIS A 83 10.08 15.90 -3.52
CA HIS A 83 11.12 16.54 -4.34
C HIS A 83 11.11 18.07 -4.26
N SER A 84 9.97 18.69 -3.96
CA SER A 84 9.88 20.13 -3.67
C SER A 84 10.29 20.50 -2.25
N GLY A 85 10.62 19.50 -1.41
CA GLY A 85 11.09 19.71 -0.04
C GLY A 85 9.98 20.07 0.95
N MET A 86 8.70 19.83 0.62
CA MET A 86 7.60 20.04 1.57
C MET A 86 7.73 19.12 2.79
N PHE A 87 8.30 17.93 2.59
CA PHE A 87 8.68 17.00 3.64
C PHE A 87 9.90 16.19 3.19
N SER A 88 10.44 15.37 4.09
CA SER A 88 11.54 14.45 3.79
C SER A 88 11.23 13.05 4.27
N LEU A 89 11.79 12.06 3.58
CA LEU A 89 11.78 10.67 3.99
C LEU A 89 13.17 10.26 4.47
N PRO A 90 13.28 9.33 5.43
CA PRO A 90 14.53 8.62 5.62
C PRO A 90 14.88 7.88 4.32
N PRO A 91 16.16 7.91 3.89
CA PRO A 91 16.55 7.26 2.65
C PRO A 91 16.34 5.74 2.77
N TYR A 92 15.64 5.17 1.79
CA TYR A 92 15.46 3.73 1.70
C TYR A 92 16.63 3.11 0.92
N MET A 93 17.45 2.32 1.64
CA MET A 93 18.68 1.73 1.10
C MET A 93 18.54 0.27 0.65
N GLY A 94 17.34 -0.32 0.80
CA GLY A 94 17.09 -1.70 0.42
C GLY A 94 16.77 -1.88 -1.08
N ASN A 95 16.59 -3.14 -1.48
CA ASN A 95 16.02 -3.46 -2.78
C ASN A 95 14.49 -3.42 -2.68
N TRP A 96 13.87 -2.41 -3.30
CA TRP A 96 12.44 -2.20 -3.20
C TRP A 96 11.63 -3.38 -3.74
N ARG A 97 12.16 -4.11 -4.74
CA ARG A 97 11.48 -5.27 -5.35
C ARG A 97 11.19 -6.39 -4.36
N ASP A 98 12.13 -6.64 -3.46
CA ASP A 98 12.00 -7.71 -2.47
C ASP A 98 10.96 -7.33 -1.40
N GLU A 99 10.81 -6.04 -1.14
CA GLU A 99 9.85 -5.51 -0.18
C GLU A 99 8.43 -5.38 -0.72
N ILE A 100 8.25 -5.20 -2.02
CA ILE A 100 6.92 -5.00 -2.60
C ILE A 100 6.34 -6.27 -3.22
N THR A 101 6.55 -7.40 -2.56
CA THR A 101 5.87 -8.66 -2.85
C THR A 101 4.56 -8.77 -2.07
N LEU A 102 3.61 -9.59 -2.56
CA LEU A 102 2.38 -9.89 -1.81
C LEU A 102 2.69 -10.48 -0.43
N GLU A 103 3.68 -11.36 -0.34
CA GLU A 103 4.07 -12.01 0.91
C GLU A 103 4.62 -10.99 1.92
N ALA A 104 5.56 -10.14 1.50
CA ALA A 104 6.11 -9.09 2.35
C ALA A 104 5.03 -8.09 2.78
N ASP A 105 4.12 -7.74 1.87
CA ASP A 105 3.00 -6.84 2.17
C ASP A 105 2.02 -7.41 3.19
N ARG A 106 1.60 -8.67 3.00
CA ARG A 106 0.75 -9.39 3.96
C ARG A 106 1.44 -9.51 5.31
N ARG A 107 2.75 -9.82 5.34
CA ARG A 107 3.53 -9.86 6.59
C ARG A 107 3.52 -8.52 7.32
N ARG A 108 3.71 -7.39 6.63
CA ARG A 108 3.61 -6.05 7.22
C ARG A 108 2.23 -5.79 7.81
N ARG A 109 1.16 -6.17 7.09
CA ARG A 109 -0.23 -6.03 7.56
C ARG A 109 -0.51 -6.89 8.79
N ARG A 110 0.01 -8.12 8.86
CA ARG A 110 -0.08 -8.98 10.05
C ARG A 110 0.55 -8.31 11.27
N VAL A 111 1.78 -7.81 11.14
CA VAL A 111 2.48 -7.11 12.22
C VAL A 111 1.75 -5.84 12.65
N GLU A 112 1.21 -5.08 11.70
CA GLU A 112 0.39 -3.90 11.99
C GLU A 112 -0.88 -4.27 12.78
N TRP A 113 -1.58 -5.33 12.35
CA TRP A 113 -2.77 -5.82 13.03
C TRP A 113 -2.44 -6.36 14.42
N GLU A 114 -1.40 -7.15 14.60
CA GLU A 114 -1.00 -7.69 15.91
C GLU A 114 -0.70 -6.58 16.92
N LYS A 115 -0.09 -5.47 16.46
CA LYS A 115 0.15 -4.28 17.29
C LYS A 115 -1.13 -3.55 17.69
N ARG A 116 -2.17 -3.60 16.85
CA ARG A 116 -3.44 -2.87 17.06
C ARG A 116 -4.53 -3.72 17.73
N GLY A 117 -4.55 -5.00 17.41
CA GLY A 117 -5.70 -5.89 17.58
C GLY A 117 -5.79 -6.55 18.95
N LEU A 118 -4.79 -6.42 19.82
CA LEU A 118 -4.79 -7.00 21.18
C LEU A 118 -5.13 -8.50 21.22
N GLY A 119 -4.83 -9.25 20.14
CA GLY A 119 -5.18 -10.68 20.00
C GLY A 119 -6.57 -10.96 19.42
N VAL A 120 -7.31 -9.96 18.94
CA VAL A 120 -8.59 -10.12 18.25
C VAL A 120 -8.38 -10.45 16.77
N ALA A 121 -9.24 -11.32 16.21
CA ALA A 121 -9.20 -11.70 14.80
C ALA A 121 -9.45 -10.48 13.88
N PRO A 122 -8.78 -10.42 12.70
CA PRO A 122 -8.96 -9.34 11.74
C PRO A 122 -10.40 -9.26 11.22
N ILE A 123 -10.97 -8.05 11.21
CA ILE A 123 -12.32 -7.78 10.68
C ILE A 123 -12.30 -6.98 9.37
N GLU A 124 -11.21 -6.26 9.09
CA GLU A 124 -11.06 -5.51 7.85
C GLU A 124 -10.44 -6.42 6.78
N HIS A 125 -10.95 -6.37 5.55
CA HIS A 125 -10.52 -7.22 4.44
C HIS A 125 -8.99 -7.24 4.25
N GLN A 126 -8.35 -6.07 4.30
CA GLN A 126 -6.89 -5.96 4.14
C GLN A 126 -6.13 -6.79 5.18
N TYR A 127 -6.65 -6.95 6.41
CA TYR A 127 -6.02 -7.77 7.42
C TYR A 127 -6.48 -9.23 7.33
N ILE A 128 -7.75 -9.49 6.97
CA ILE A 128 -8.24 -10.86 6.75
C ILE A 128 -7.35 -11.59 5.73
N VAL A 129 -7.17 -11.01 4.54
CA VAL A 129 -6.33 -11.60 3.48
C VAL A 129 -4.86 -11.69 3.87
N ALA A 130 -4.40 -10.84 4.79
CA ALA A 130 -3.05 -10.94 5.32
C ALA A 130 -2.85 -12.17 6.24
N PHE A 131 -3.91 -12.68 6.86
CA PHE A 131 -3.90 -13.89 7.69
C PHE A 131 -4.51 -15.11 7.00
N GLU A 132 -5.05 -14.97 5.78
CA GLU A 132 -5.40 -16.11 4.93
C GLU A 132 -4.10 -16.83 4.53
N ASP A 133 -3.86 -17.98 5.16
CA ASP A 133 -2.69 -18.80 4.96
C ASP A 133 -2.50 -19.22 3.48
N ASP A 134 -1.24 -19.25 3.02
CA ASP A 134 -0.79 -19.99 1.83
C ASP A 134 -0.92 -21.54 2.00
N THR A 135 -1.46 -22.02 3.13
CA THR A 135 -1.57 -23.45 3.50
C THR A 135 -2.62 -24.21 2.70
N ALA A 136 -3.52 -23.54 1.98
CA ALA A 136 -4.43 -24.20 1.05
C ALA A 136 -3.71 -24.90 -0.13
N ALA A 137 -2.46 -24.53 -0.43
CA ALA A 137 -1.68 -25.15 -1.50
C ALA A 137 -0.94 -26.45 -1.08
N ALA A 138 -0.96 -26.82 0.21
CA ALA A 138 -0.16 -27.94 0.74
C ALA A 138 -0.98 -29.17 1.16
N THR A 139 -2.25 -29.29 0.75
CA THR A 139 -3.00 -30.55 0.94
C THR A 139 -2.96 -31.36 -0.36
N PRO A 140 -2.03 -32.33 -0.52
CA PRO A 140 -2.18 -33.29 -1.60
C PRO A 140 -3.47 -34.06 -1.35
N HIS A 141 -4.37 -34.03 -2.32
CA HIS A 141 -5.53 -34.92 -2.37
C HIS A 141 -5.02 -36.36 -2.33
N THR A 142 -4.98 -36.95 -1.14
CA THR A 142 -4.87 -38.39 -0.99
C THR A 142 -6.27 -38.92 -1.25
N GLN A 143 -6.53 -39.27 -2.50
CA GLN A 143 -7.70 -40.07 -2.86
C GLN A 143 -7.43 -41.50 -2.40
N THR A 144 -8.15 -41.94 -1.38
CA THR A 144 -8.39 -43.36 -1.07
C THR A 144 -9.57 -43.87 -1.88
#